data_AF-A0A9P0LLW0-F1
#
_entry.id   AF-A0A9P0LLW0-F1
#
_cell.length_a   1.000
_cell.length_b   1.000
_cell.length_c   1.000
_cell.angle_alpha   90.00
_cell.angle_beta   90.00
_cell.angle_gamma   90.00
#
_symmetry.space_group_name_H-M   'P 1'
#
loop_
_entity.id
_entity.type
_entity.pdbx_description
1 polymer ?
#
loop_
_entity_poly.entity_id
_entity_poly.type
_entity_poly.pdbx_seq_one_letter_code
_entity_poly.pdbx_strand_id
1 'polypeptide(L)'
;MLSLWEEIAELADFNKELLQDGKITVDEFKQAVQQCCLGKRYEDFPQAMKMFIDSNFKMVDLNDDGVIAAEEYRFNCITKFPIDDVEIVDEAFNNLLNDDDRRRGGLTLSRYQELYAEFLGNPEETPAVYLFGPLSEFYFYDGLDNIEI
;
A
#
# COMPACT_ATOMS: atom_id res chain seq x y z
N MET A 1 -4.58 20.31 -16.33
CA MET A 1 -3.93 19.12 -15.73
C MET A 1 -4.78 18.79 -14.54
N LEU A 2 -5.41 17.61 -14.54
CA LEU A 2 -6.19 17.17 -13.40
C LEU A 2 -5.24 16.92 -12.23
N SER A 3 -5.68 17.22 -11.02
CA SER A 3 -5.01 16.82 -9.79
C SER A 3 -5.13 15.30 -9.60
N LEU A 4 -4.24 14.71 -8.80
CA LEU A 4 -4.30 13.29 -8.45
C LEU A 4 -5.69 12.88 -7.91
N TRP A 5 -6.31 13.76 -7.13
CA TRP A 5 -7.67 13.54 -6.61
C TRP A 5 -8.70 13.43 -7.73
N GLU A 6 -8.64 14.31 -8.73
CA GLU A 6 -9.59 14.29 -9.84
C GLU A 6 -9.43 13.03 -10.70
N GLU A 7 -8.20 12.58 -10.95
CA GLU A 7 -7.95 11.33 -11.69
C GLU A 7 -8.43 10.10 -10.91
N ILE A 8 -8.22 10.05 -9.58
CA ILE A 8 -8.72 8.96 -8.75
C ILE A 8 -10.26 8.98 -8.67
N ALA A 9 -10.87 10.17 -8.56
CA ALA A 9 -12.32 10.30 -8.55
C ALA A 9 -12.94 9.85 -9.88
N GLU A 10 -12.30 10.11 -11.03
CA GLU A 10 -12.76 9.56 -12.31
C GLU A 10 -12.75 8.02 -12.36
N LEU A 11 -11.89 7.37 -11.56
CA LEU A 11 -11.79 5.91 -11.50
C LEU A 11 -12.73 5.27 -10.47
N ALA A 12 -13.02 5.97 -9.38
CA ALA A 12 -13.65 5.38 -8.20
C ALA A 12 -14.98 6.01 -7.78
N ASP A 13 -15.26 7.26 -8.14
CA ASP A 13 -16.54 7.92 -7.81
C ASP A 13 -17.63 7.45 -8.79
N PHE A 14 -18.17 6.26 -8.53
CA PHE A 14 -19.18 5.63 -9.38
C PHE A 14 -20.54 6.36 -9.35
N ASN A 15 -20.79 7.16 -8.31
CA ASN A 15 -22.06 7.88 -8.13
C ASN A 15 -21.98 9.37 -8.51
N LYS A 16 -20.82 9.85 -8.99
CA LYS A 16 -20.52 11.25 -9.32
C LYS A 16 -21.63 12.00 -10.03
N GLU A 17 -22.27 11.37 -11.03
CA GLU A 17 -23.35 11.99 -11.81
C GLU A 17 -24.67 12.11 -11.05
N LEU A 18 -24.91 11.21 -10.09
CA LEU A 18 -26.14 11.15 -9.30
C LEU A 18 -26.08 12.03 -8.05
N LEU A 19 -24.95 12.02 -7.32
CA LEU A 19 -24.83 12.72 -6.03
C LEU A 19 -24.03 14.02 -6.10
N GLN A 20 -23.05 14.12 -7.02
CA GLN A 20 -22.13 15.26 -7.13
C GLN A 20 -21.51 15.70 -5.79
N ASP A 21 -21.32 14.75 -4.86
CA ASP A 21 -20.85 15.04 -3.51
C ASP A 21 -19.32 15.18 -3.43
N GLY A 22 -18.62 14.73 -4.49
CA GLY A 22 -17.17 14.79 -4.64
C GLY A 22 -16.45 13.87 -3.64
N LYS A 23 -17.08 12.76 -3.24
CA LYS A 23 -16.55 11.80 -2.26
C LYS A 23 -16.37 10.44 -2.90
N ILE A 24 -15.40 9.70 -2.38
CA ILE A 24 -15.22 8.28 -2.69
C ILE A 24 -15.45 7.52 -1.39
N THR A 25 -16.47 6.69 -1.35
CA THR A 25 -16.77 5.81 -0.22
C THR A 25 -15.78 4.65 -0.15
N VAL A 26 -15.75 3.95 0.99
CA VAL A 26 -14.89 2.77 1.17
C VAL A 26 -15.23 1.67 0.15
N ASP A 27 -16.51 1.45 -0.14
CA ASP A 27 -16.95 0.42 -1.08
C ASP A 27 -16.58 0.78 -2.53
N GLU A 28 -16.75 2.05 -2.90
CA GLU A 28 -16.30 2.60 -4.18
C GLU A 28 -14.80 2.43 -4.37
N PHE A 29 -14.01 2.77 -3.35
CA PHE A 29 -12.56 2.60 -3.39
C PHE A 29 -12.17 1.13 -3.53
N LYS A 30 -12.75 0.23 -2.73
CA LYS A 30 -12.49 -1.22 -2.82
C LYS A 30 -12.82 -1.78 -4.20
N GLN A 31 -13.98 -1.40 -4.75
CA GLN A 31 -14.40 -1.84 -6.09
C GLN A 31 -13.46 -1.30 -7.18
N ALA A 32 -13.04 -0.04 -7.09
CA ALA A 32 -12.09 0.54 -8.04
C ALA A 32 -10.73 -0.16 -7.98
N VAL A 33 -10.23 -0.46 -6.77
CA VAL A 33 -9.00 -1.24 -6.57
C VAL A 33 -9.13 -2.64 -7.18
N GLN A 34 -10.25 -3.34 -6.94
CA GLN A 34 -10.50 -4.66 -7.54
C GLN A 34 -10.48 -4.61 -9.07
N GLN A 35 -11.16 -3.64 -9.70
CA GLN A 35 -11.19 -3.51 -11.16
C GLN A 35 -9.83 -3.11 -11.75
N CYS A 36 -9.09 -2.26 -11.04
CA CYS A 36 -7.86 -1.66 -11.54
C CYS A 36 -6.64 -2.53 -11.28
N CYS A 37 -6.60 -3.30 -10.19
CA CYS A 37 -5.37 -3.90 -9.66
C CYS A 37 -5.39 -5.42 -9.56
N LEU A 38 -6.56 -6.07 -9.42
CA LEU A 38 -6.64 -7.51 -9.19
C LEU A 38 -6.00 -8.30 -10.35
N GLY A 39 -5.02 -9.14 -10.02
CA GLY A 39 -4.27 -9.97 -10.98
C GLY A 39 -3.42 -9.18 -11.99
N LYS A 40 -3.25 -7.87 -11.81
CA LYS A 40 -2.48 -7.02 -12.70
C LYS A 40 -1.11 -6.72 -12.13
N ARG A 41 -0.13 -6.57 -13.01
CA ARG A 41 1.18 -6.06 -12.62
C ARG A 41 1.15 -4.54 -12.54
N TYR A 42 2.14 -3.96 -11.86
CA TYR A 42 2.28 -2.51 -11.74
C TYR A 42 2.24 -1.80 -13.12
N GLU A 43 2.84 -2.39 -14.16
CA GLU A 43 2.89 -1.78 -15.49
C GLU A 43 1.50 -1.62 -16.13
N ASP A 44 0.51 -2.38 -15.69
CA ASP A 44 -0.86 -2.36 -16.19
C ASP A 44 -1.79 -1.46 -15.35
N PHE A 45 -1.27 -0.83 -14.29
CA PHE A 45 -2.06 0.04 -13.42
C PHE A 45 -2.41 1.38 -14.11
N PRO A 46 -3.54 2.02 -13.73
CA PRO A 46 -3.85 3.38 -14.15
C PRO A 46 -2.74 4.36 -13.78
N GLN A 47 -2.55 5.39 -14.60
CA GLN A 47 -1.48 6.38 -14.39
C GLN A 47 -1.59 7.07 -13.02
N ALA A 48 -2.79 7.40 -12.57
CA ALA A 48 -3.04 7.98 -11.25
C ALA A 48 -2.51 7.09 -10.10
N MET A 49 -2.76 5.78 -10.18
CA MET A 49 -2.27 4.82 -9.19
C MET A 49 -0.75 4.70 -9.21
N LYS A 50 -0.14 4.71 -10.40
CA LYS A 50 1.32 4.74 -10.54
C LYS A 50 1.92 6.00 -9.91
N MET A 51 1.35 7.18 -10.20
CA MET A 51 1.80 8.44 -9.59
C MET A 51 1.66 8.44 -8.07
N PHE A 52 0.57 7.87 -7.55
CA PHE A 52 0.35 7.72 -6.12
C PHE A 52 1.42 6.82 -5.47
N ILE A 53 1.71 5.67 -6.05
CA ILE A 53 2.72 4.72 -5.55
C ILE A 53 4.12 5.36 -5.58
N ASP A 54 4.48 6.02 -6.68
CA ASP A 54 5.78 6.70 -6.82
C ASP A 54 5.93 7.85 -5.82
N SER A 55 4.84 8.57 -5.54
CA SER A 55 4.82 9.63 -4.53
C SER A 55 4.94 9.06 -3.12
N ASN A 56 4.35 7.89 -2.86
CA ASN A 56 4.51 7.20 -1.58
C ASN A 56 5.96 6.79 -1.35
N PHE A 57 6.61 6.20 -2.35
CA PHE A 57 8.02 5.83 -2.29
C PHE A 57 8.89 7.04 -1.89
N LYS A 58 8.74 8.17 -2.59
CA LYS A 58 9.50 9.40 -2.30
C LYS A 58 9.24 10.00 -0.93
N MET A 59 8.08 9.72 -0.33
CA MET A 59 7.77 10.19 1.02
C MET A 59 8.46 9.31 2.08
N VAL A 60 8.71 8.04 1.76
CA VAL A 60 9.35 7.07 2.66
C VAL A 60 10.88 7.09 2.50
N ASP A 61 11.39 7.25 1.29
CA ASP A 61 12.81 7.49 0.99
C ASP A 61 13.19 8.91 1.45
N LEU A 62 13.58 9.03 2.72
CA LEU A 62 13.81 10.30 3.41
C LEU A 62 15.14 10.93 3.00
N ASN A 63 16.09 10.10 2.58
CA ASN A 63 17.45 10.55 2.25
C ASN A 63 17.65 10.74 0.72
N ASP A 64 16.67 10.38 -0.11
CA ASP A 64 16.67 10.48 -1.59
C ASP A 64 17.80 9.67 -2.25
N ASP A 65 18.15 8.52 -1.67
CA ASP A 65 19.14 7.59 -2.22
C ASP A 65 18.54 6.54 -3.17
N GLY A 66 17.21 6.51 -3.29
CA GLY A 66 16.48 5.60 -4.15
C GLY A 66 16.27 4.21 -3.55
N VAL A 67 16.53 4.01 -2.26
CA VAL A 67 16.39 2.75 -1.53
C VAL A 67 15.73 2.98 -0.18
N ILE A 68 14.54 2.41 0.03
CA ILE A 68 13.93 2.38 1.36
C ILE A 68 14.69 1.37 2.24
N ALA A 69 15.48 1.89 3.18
CA ALA A 69 16.22 1.10 4.16
C ALA A 69 15.37 0.79 5.41
N ALA A 70 15.88 -0.09 6.27
CA ALA A 70 15.17 -0.51 7.49
C ALA A 70 14.80 0.67 8.40
N GLU A 71 15.67 1.69 8.51
CA GLU A 71 15.44 2.87 9.34
C GLU A 71 14.27 3.73 8.84
N GLU A 72 14.15 3.88 7.52
CA GLU A 72 13.08 4.65 6.86
C GLU A 72 11.76 3.91 6.91
N TYR A 73 11.77 2.60 6.64
CA TYR A 73 10.61 1.74 6.81
C TYR A 73 10.10 1.78 8.25
N ARG A 74 11.00 1.70 9.23
CA ARG A 74 10.69 1.81 10.65
C ARG A 74 10.08 3.16 11.00
N PHE A 75 10.72 4.26 10.56
CA PHE A 75 10.21 5.61 10.80
C PHE A 75 8.80 5.80 10.21
N ASN A 76 8.58 5.29 9.01
CA ASN A 76 7.28 5.29 8.35
C ASN A 76 6.22 4.49 9.12
N CYS A 77 6.59 3.37 9.76
CA CYS A 77 5.65 2.59 10.58
C CYS A 77 5.31 3.29 11.90
N ILE A 78 6.31 3.74 12.66
CA ILE A 78 6.09 4.34 14.00
C ILE A 78 5.36 5.70 13.95
N THR A 79 5.37 6.37 12.79
CA THR A 79 4.62 7.61 12.59
C THR A 79 3.15 7.38 12.27
N LYS A 80 2.79 6.17 11.80
CA LYS A 80 1.43 5.80 11.40
C LYS A 80 0.70 4.95 12.44
N PHE A 81 1.45 4.14 13.19
CA PHE A 81 0.89 3.17 14.14
C PHE A 81 1.49 3.36 15.53
N PRO A 82 0.71 3.12 16.59
CA PRO A 82 1.27 2.94 17.93
C PRO A 82 2.03 1.62 17.96
N ILE A 83 3.36 1.69 18.08
CA ILE A 83 4.25 0.53 18.07
C ILE A 83 5.01 0.51 19.40
N ASP A 84 4.78 -0.55 20.18
CA ASP A 84 5.39 -0.72 21.50
C ASP A 84 6.80 -1.31 21.44
N ASP A 85 7.04 -2.16 20.43
CA ASP A 85 8.32 -2.82 20.20
C ASP A 85 8.77 -2.60 18.75
N VAL A 86 10.00 -2.15 18.56
CA VAL A 86 10.55 -1.90 17.23
C VAL A 86 11.02 -3.19 16.57
N GLU A 87 11.31 -4.24 17.34
CA GLU A 87 11.80 -5.52 16.81
C GLU A 87 10.76 -6.18 15.89
N ILE A 88 9.46 -6.05 16.19
CA ILE A 88 8.40 -6.55 15.31
C ILE A 88 8.36 -5.84 13.95
N VAL A 89 8.81 -4.57 13.89
CA VAL A 89 8.90 -3.82 12.64
C VAL A 89 10.10 -4.29 11.83
N ASP A 90 11.22 -4.54 12.49
CA ASP A 90 12.41 -5.10 11.85
C ASP A 90 12.15 -6.52 11.32
N GLU A 91 11.39 -7.34 12.04
CA GLU A 91 10.95 -8.66 11.58
C GLU A 91 10.05 -8.55 10.35
N ALA A 92 9.05 -7.66 10.37
CA ALA A 92 8.19 -7.41 9.21
C ALA A 92 8.98 -6.96 7.99
N PHE A 93 9.95 -6.07 8.16
CA PHE A 93 10.83 -5.65 7.08
C PHE A 93 11.66 -6.82 6.54
N ASN A 94 12.23 -7.64 7.43
CA ASN A 94 12.99 -8.83 7.02
C ASN A 94 12.13 -9.84 6.25
N ASN A 95 10.86 -10.00 6.62
CA ASN A 95 9.89 -10.85 5.93
C ASN A 95 9.45 -10.28 4.57
N LEU A 96 9.49 -8.95 4.40
CA LEU A 96 9.20 -8.26 3.15
C LEU A 96 10.31 -8.44 2.09
N LEU A 97 11.58 -8.47 2.53
CA LEU A 97 12.74 -8.48 1.63
C LEU A 97 13.03 -9.86 1.03
N ASN A 98 13.45 -9.86 -0.23
CA ASN A 98 14.17 -10.99 -0.84
C ASN A 98 15.69 -10.80 -0.78
N ASP A 99 16.46 -11.76 -1.31
CA ASP A 99 17.93 -11.73 -1.28
C ASP A 99 18.57 -10.65 -2.17
N ASP A 100 17.91 -10.17 -3.22
CA ASP A 100 18.38 -9.02 -4.00
C ASP A 100 18.19 -7.72 -3.22
N ASP A 101 17.02 -7.55 -2.59
CA ASP A 101 16.71 -6.37 -1.78
C ASP A 101 17.71 -6.23 -0.62
N ARG A 102 17.99 -7.33 0.09
CA ARG A 102 19.01 -7.35 1.16
C ARG A 102 20.40 -6.95 0.65
N ARG A 103 20.78 -7.42 -0.54
CA ARG A 103 22.09 -7.06 -1.15
C ARG A 103 22.16 -5.59 -1.54
N ARG A 104 21.02 -4.96 -1.86
CA ARG A 104 20.93 -3.53 -2.19
C ARG A 104 20.77 -2.63 -0.96
N GLY A 105 20.57 -3.22 0.22
CA GLY A 105 20.36 -2.49 1.48
C GLY A 105 18.89 -2.13 1.75
N GLY A 106 17.94 -2.58 0.92
CA GLY A 106 16.53 -2.25 1.06
C GLY A 106 15.75 -2.32 -0.25
N LEU A 107 14.61 -1.66 -0.28
CA LEU A 107 13.69 -1.67 -1.43
C LEU A 107 13.99 -0.54 -2.41
N THR A 108 14.36 -0.89 -3.63
CA THR A 108 14.38 0.08 -4.75
C THR A 108 12.96 0.47 -5.16
N LEU A 109 12.81 1.59 -5.87
CA LEU A 109 11.52 2.01 -6.43
C LEU A 109 10.83 0.89 -7.24
N SER A 110 11.56 0.19 -8.11
CA SER A 110 10.96 -0.88 -8.93
C SER A 110 10.45 -2.03 -8.06
N ARG A 111 11.19 -2.42 -7.03
CA ARG A 111 10.75 -3.48 -6.11
C ARG A 111 9.54 -3.02 -5.28
N TYR A 112 9.56 -1.77 -4.83
CA TYR A 112 8.44 -1.18 -4.10
C TYR A 112 7.16 -1.16 -4.94
N GLN A 113 7.26 -0.80 -6.22
CA GLN A 113 6.14 -0.84 -7.18
C GLN A 113 5.56 -2.25 -7.36
N GLU A 114 6.42 -3.27 -7.48
CA GLU A 114 6.00 -4.68 -7.55
C GLU A 114 5.27 -5.12 -6.28
N LEU A 115 5.86 -4.86 -5.11
CA LEU A 115 5.26 -5.19 -3.81
C LEU A 115 3.92 -4.47 -3.60
N TYR A 116 3.80 -3.22 -4.01
CA TYR A 116 2.55 -2.47 -3.91
C TYR A 116 1.46 -3.10 -4.80
N ALA A 117 1.83 -3.51 -6.02
CA ALA A 117 0.89 -4.19 -6.91
C ALA A 117 0.46 -5.55 -6.35
N GLU A 118 1.39 -6.31 -5.79
CA GLU A 118 1.10 -7.56 -5.08
C GLU A 118 0.15 -7.33 -3.90
N PHE A 119 0.40 -6.32 -3.06
CA PHE A 119 -0.47 -5.99 -1.93
C PHE A 119 -1.91 -5.65 -2.34
N LEU A 120 -2.08 -4.91 -3.44
CA LEU A 120 -3.41 -4.49 -3.90
C LEU A 120 -4.18 -5.57 -4.66
N GLY A 121 -3.48 -6.49 -5.32
CA GLY A 121 -4.07 -7.28 -6.40
C GLY A 121 -3.71 -8.76 -6.43
N ASN A 122 -2.81 -9.24 -5.58
CA ASN A 122 -2.49 -10.66 -5.51
C ASN A 122 -3.48 -11.39 -4.59
N PRO A 123 -4.22 -12.40 -5.08
CA PRO A 123 -5.12 -13.19 -4.24
C PRO A 123 -4.38 -14.15 -3.29
N GLU A 124 -3.09 -14.39 -3.52
CA GLU A 124 -2.26 -15.24 -2.67
C GLU A 124 -1.52 -14.40 -1.62
N GLU A 125 -1.25 -15.03 -0.47
CA GLU A 125 -0.42 -14.41 0.56
C GLU A 125 1.03 -14.33 0.07
N THR A 126 1.56 -13.11 0.04
CA THR A 126 2.92 -12.82 -0.42
C THR A 126 3.63 -11.94 0.61
N PRO A 127 4.97 -11.84 0.58
CA PRO A 127 5.71 -10.91 1.42
C PRO A 127 5.18 -9.47 1.40
N ALA A 128 4.49 -9.06 0.33
CA ALA A 128 3.87 -7.75 0.21
C ALA A 128 2.89 -7.40 1.34
N VAL A 129 2.33 -8.37 2.07
CA VAL A 129 1.49 -8.11 3.24
C VAL A 129 2.20 -7.26 4.31
N TYR A 130 3.53 -7.32 4.35
CA TYR A 130 4.36 -6.53 5.26
C TYR A 130 4.74 -5.14 4.71
N LEU A 131 4.23 -4.71 3.54
CA LEU A 131 4.63 -3.43 2.92
C LEU A 131 4.32 -2.20 3.80
N PHE A 132 3.30 -2.29 4.65
CA PHE A 132 2.83 -1.20 5.50
C PHE A 132 3.06 -1.41 6.99
N GLY A 133 3.88 -2.38 7.38
CA GLY A 133 4.17 -2.64 8.78
C GLY A 133 3.95 -4.10 9.19
N PRO A 134 4.21 -4.41 10.48
CA PRO A 134 3.89 -5.71 11.05
C PRO A 134 2.39 -5.99 11.01
N LEU A 135 2.04 -7.23 10.73
CA LEU A 135 0.67 -7.72 10.89
C LEU A 135 0.40 -7.89 12.38
N SER A 136 -0.46 -7.05 12.94
CA SER A 136 -0.83 -7.16 14.35
C SER A 136 -1.74 -8.37 14.59
N GLU A 137 -1.66 -9.01 15.75
CA GLU A 137 -2.57 -10.11 16.13
C GLU A 137 -4.05 -9.69 16.15
N PHE A 138 -4.36 -8.38 16.16
CA PHE A 138 -5.75 -7.89 16.10
C PHE A 138 -6.46 -8.23 14.78
N TYR A 139 -5.72 -8.49 13.70
CA TYR A 139 -6.34 -8.92 12.42
C TYR A 139 -6.86 -10.35 12.43
N PHE A 140 -6.46 -11.17 13.42
CA PHE A 140 -6.96 -12.54 13.61
C PHE A 140 -8.12 -12.64 14.61
N TYR A 141 -8.42 -11.55 15.33
CA TYR A 141 -9.43 -11.52 16.40
C TYR A 141 -10.76 -10.86 16.03
N ASP A 142 -10.91 -10.31 14.82
CA ASP A 142 -12.23 -10.00 14.26
C ASP A 142 -12.77 -11.23 13.52
N GLY A 143 -13.21 -12.20 14.35
CA GLY A 143 -14.22 -13.13 13.93
C GLY A 143 -15.42 -12.35 13.38
N LEU A 144 -15.71 -12.59 12.10
CA LEU A 144 -16.93 -12.21 11.39
C LEU A 144 -18.20 -12.87 11.98
N ASP A 145 -18.35 -12.88 13.30
CA ASP A 145 -19.49 -13.53 13.96
C ASP A 145 -20.38 -12.60 14.78
N ASN A 146 -20.03 -11.33 15.07
CA ASN A 146 -20.95 -10.48 15.85
C ASN A 146 -20.86 -8.97 15.54
N ILE A 147 -21.40 -8.57 14.39
CA ILE A 147 -22.03 -7.24 14.29
C ILE A 147 -23.51 -7.48 14.00
N GLU A 148 -24.30 -7.64 15.06
CA GLU A 148 -25.74 -7.40 14.97
C GLU A 148 -25.96 -5.89 14.76
N ILE A 149 -26.82 -5.56 13.79
CA ILE A 149 -27.31 -4.23 13.44
C ILE A 149 -28.19 -3.69 14.57
#